data_AF-A0A8H6ZNZ1-F1
#
_entry.id   AF-A0A8H6ZNZ1-F1
#
_cell.length_a   1.000
_cell.length_b   1.000
_cell.length_c   1.000
_cell.angle_alpha   90.00
_cell.angle_beta   90.00
_cell.angle_gamma   90.00
#
_symmetry.space_group_name_H-M   'P 1'
#
loop_
_entity.id
_entity.type
_entity.pdbx_description
1 polymer ?
#
loop_
_entity_poly.entity_id
_entity_poly.type
_entity_poly.pdbx_seq_one_letter_code
_entity_poly.pdbx_strand_id
1 'polypeptide(L)'
;MGHSDEELPPAFTPYEAEYFTVGDGDIVSHDPHLNSDGEALYRFLLSNALTPPSYLVHCKGTHSETHYRWVNYEHSDGKTESRREHHTETITDFDFYIDIGQHIDPALVVHWSVADADPAFRGAMVREVQGRSGGKRVSTSQENKTYEEWVAVQRARGIAPWVSLGEATSEMAQAVDDPRRLLRSSKSLRQWADEYCESPKLLKEFVYEKVLYGWNIEELNKAIRNTIRTSPYSGKLTVSIETHGSKVNIRPDNTLSRILSKWWVKGLLWATLIYPFIWVFKRYHPLGGGRWQVYGGAYALKRWVPHDNNGNGNGNGDNGPQPPGGPDPDAKAKPDYTQSGVGGLFSGVREGEWFRVWQGTILRAVMNGYTSSEPLYAPDPSAAGSRLDGYLPPYE
;
A
#
# COMPACT_ATOMS: atom_id res chain seq x y z
N MET A 1 9.49 59.82 28.05
CA MET A 1 9.14 58.94 26.92
C MET A 1 9.83 57.61 27.18
N GLY A 2 9.07 56.58 27.55
CA GLY A 2 9.60 55.21 27.59
C GLY A 2 9.22 54.55 26.27
N HIS A 3 10.22 54.07 25.53
CA HIS A 3 9.94 53.12 24.45
C HIS A 3 9.49 51.81 25.09
N SER A 4 8.29 51.36 24.74
CA SER A 4 7.93 49.95 24.87
C SER A 4 8.64 49.20 23.75
N ASP A 5 9.61 48.37 24.10
CA ASP A 5 10.18 47.42 23.15
C ASP A 5 9.07 46.44 22.73
N GLU A 6 8.63 46.55 21.48
CA GLU A 6 7.68 45.60 20.89
C GLU A 6 8.42 44.29 20.66
N GLU A 7 8.36 43.39 21.66
CA GLU A 7 8.89 42.04 21.56
C GLU A 7 8.17 41.32 20.41
N LEU A 8 8.89 41.15 19.29
CA LEU A 8 8.35 40.55 18.07
C LEU A 8 7.75 39.18 18.40
N PRO A 9 6.56 38.85 17.83
CA PRO A 9 5.93 37.56 18.09
C PRO A 9 6.92 36.43 17.74
N PRO A 10 7.01 35.37 18.58
CA PRO A 10 7.97 34.30 18.37
C PRO A 10 7.79 33.69 16.98
N ALA A 11 8.90 33.43 16.31
CA ALA A 11 8.88 32.82 14.98
C ALA A 11 8.11 31.49 15.02
N PHE A 12 7.18 31.30 14.08
CA PHE A 12 6.40 30.07 13.99
C PHE A 12 7.31 28.86 13.76
N THR A 13 7.59 28.10 14.82
CA THR A 13 8.23 26.79 14.72
C THR A 13 7.25 25.81 14.07
N PRO A 14 7.64 25.08 13.01
CA PRO A 14 6.82 24.00 12.46
C PRO A 14 6.45 22.99 13.54
N TYR A 15 5.19 22.55 13.58
CA TYR A 15 4.75 21.53 14.52
C TYR A 15 5.21 20.14 14.06
N GLU A 16 6.09 19.52 14.83
CA GLU A 16 6.50 18.12 14.67
C GLU A 16 5.73 17.25 15.67
N ALA A 17 4.83 16.41 15.16
CA ALA A 17 3.99 15.56 16.00
C ALA A 17 4.71 14.29 16.45
N GLU A 18 4.48 13.86 17.69
CA GLU A 18 5.09 12.62 18.20
C GLU A 18 4.43 11.36 17.59
N TYR A 19 5.24 10.44 17.09
CA TYR A 19 4.79 9.12 16.63
C TYR A 19 5.85 8.04 16.82
N PHE A 20 5.43 6.78 16.72
CA PHE A 20 6.31 5.62 16.71
C PHE A 20 5.83 4.59 15.69
N THR A 21 6.73 3.73 15.22
CA THR A 21 6.40 2.62 14.32
C THR A 21 6.03 1.36 15.12
N VAL A 22 5.14 0.53 14.57
CA VAL A 22 4.64 -0.70 15.20
C VAL A 22 4.60 -1.84 14.19
N GLY A 23 5.16 -2.99 14.58
CA GLY A 23 5.15 -4.21 13.77
C GLY A 23 5.82 -3.97 12.43
N ASP A 24 5.06 -4.18 11.35
CA ASP A 24 5.45 -3.99 9.96
C ASP A 24 5.64 -2.52 9.54
N GLY A 25 6.20 -1.67 10.42
CA GLY A 25 6.44 -0.24 10.13
C GLY A 25 5.19 0.65 10.10
N ASP A 26 3.99 0.14 10.42
CA ASP A 26 2.77 0.96 10.52
C ASP A 26 2.97 2.07 11.58
N ILE A 27 2.59 3.30 11.26
CA ILE A 27 2.78 4.47 12.14
C ILE A 27 1.64 4.54 13.14
N VAL A 28 1.97 4.83 14.40
CA VAL A 28 1.02 5.10 15.48
C VAL A 28 1.41 6.40 16.18
N SER A 29 0.47 7.33 16.27
CA SER A 29 0.62 8.54 17.09
C SER A 29 -0.40 8.54 18.23
N HIS A 30 0.06 8.98 19.39
CA HIS A 30 -0.75 9.33 20.56
C HIS A 30 -0.59 10.82 20.90
N ASP A 31 -0.28 11.65 19.90
CA ASP A 31 -0.03 13.08 20.06
C ASP A 31 -1.32 13.85 20.48
N PRO A 32 -1.30 14.67 21.54
CA PRO A 32 -2.48 15.42 21.99
C PRO A 32 -3.01 16.44 20.98
N HIS A 33 -2.12 17.09 20.21
CA HIS A 33 -2.48 18.13 19.26
C HIS A 33 -3.18 17.53 18.04
N LEU A 34 -2.70 16.40 17.51
CA LEU A 34 -3.38 15.65 16.44
C LEU A 34 -4.77 15.11 16.81
N ASN A 35 -5.15 15.18 18.08
CA ASN A 35 -6.47 14.76 18.60
C ASN A 35 -7.42 15.91 18.94
N SER A 36 -6.91 17.14 18.95
CA SER A 36 -7.64 18.37 19.30
C SER A 36 -7.71 19.35 18.13
N ASP A 37 -6.69 19.40 17.27
CA ASP A 37 -6.62 20.25 16.09
C ASP A 37 -6.66 19.40 14.81
N GLY A 38 -7.75 19.53 14.05
CA GLY A 38 -7.93 18.87 12.78
C GLY A 38 -6.95 19.35 11.69
N GLU A 39 -6.38 20.56 11.82
CA GLU A 39 -5.40 21.09 10.86
C GLU A 39 -4.02 20.48 11.09
N ALA A 40 -3.59 20.37 12.35
CA ALA A 40 -2.41 19.61 12.71
C ALA A 40 -2.51 18.16 12.21
N LEU A 41 -3.67 17.50 12.43
CA LEU A 41 -3.96 16.17 11.90
C LEU A 41 -3.91 16.12 10.36
N TYR A 42 -4.55 17.06 9.67
CA TYR A 42 -4.54 17.13 8.21
C TYR A 42 -3.12 17.27 7.66
N ARG A 43 -2.33 18.22 8.17
CA ARG A 43 -0.94 18.46 7.78
C ARG A 43 -0.06 17.24 8.06
N PHE A 44 -0.22 16.60 9.22
CA PHE A 44 0.50 15.38 9.58
C PHE A 44 0.21 14.22 8.61
N LEU A 45 -1.05 14.04 8.21
CA LEU A 45 -1.42 12.99 7.26
C LEU A 45 -0.87 13.27 5.84
N LEU A 46 -0.82 14.53 5.41
CA LEU A 46 -0.20 14.90 4.14
C LEU A 46 1.32 14.69 4.15
N SER A 47 2.04 15.14 5.18
CA SER A 47 3.49 14.94 5.27
C SER A 47 3.85 13.45 5.31
N ASN A 48 3.10 12.65 6.06
CA ASN A 48 3.29 11.19 6.09
C ASN A 48 2.91 10.48 4.78
N ALA A 49 2.15 11.11 3.89
CA ALA A 49 1.84 10.57 2.56
C ALA A 49 2.97 10.77 1.55
N LEU A 50 3.91 11.69 1.80
CA LEU A 50 5.14 11.83 1.01
C LEU A 50 6.17 10.73 1.33
N THR A 51 5.93 9.91 2.36
CA THR A 51 6.70 8.69 2.63
C THR A 51 5.88 7.49 2.16
N PRO A 52 6.17 6.88 0.99
CA PRO A 52 5.43 5.71 0.53
C PRO A 52 5.67 4.52 1.47
N PRO A 53 4.72 3.57 1.58
CA PRO A 53 4.97 2.31 2.27
C PRO A 53 5.90 1.42 1.43
N SER A 54 6.63 0.52 2.08
CA SER A 54 7.50 -0.45 1.37
C SER A 54 6.66 -1.59 0.80
N TYR A 55 6.93 -1.95 -0.45
CA TYR A 55 6.26 -3.04 -1.17
C TYR A 55 7.29 -4.07 -1.60
N LEU A 56 7.21 -5.25 -1.01
CA LEU A 56 8.17 -6.32 -1.20
C LEU A 56 7.52 -7.51 -1.90
N VAL A 57 8.03 -7.91 -3.06
CA VAL A 57 7.71 -9.21 -3.66
C VAL A 57 8.48 -10.27 -2.88
N HIS A 58 7.75 -11.07 -2.11
CA HIS A 58 8.30 -12.18 -1.31
C HIS A 58 8.24 -13.47 -2.13
N CYS A 59 9.40 -14.13 -2.29
CA CYS A 59 9.54 -15.41 -2.98
C CYS A 59 10.09 -16.46 -2.01
N LYS A 60 9.29 -17.47 -1.68
CA LYS A 60 9.66 -18.53 -0.73
C LYS A 60 9.42 -19.93 -1.29
N GLY A 61 10.48 -20.74 -1.30
CA GLY A 61 10.46 -22.15 -1.61
C GLY A 61 10.65 -22.99 -0.36
N THR A 62 9.81 -24.00 -0.16
CA THR A 62 9.97 -25.01 0.88
C THR A 62 9.67 -26.41 0.34
N HIS A 63 10.40 -27.42 0.78
CA HIS A 63 10.02 -28.83 0.60
C HIS A 63 9.90 -29.53 1.95
N SER A 64 9.41 -30.77 1.94
CA SER A 64 9.24 -31.56 3.16
C SER A 64 10.05 -32.85 3.09
N GLU A 65 11.03 -33.01 3.98
CA GLU A 65 11.79 -34.25 4.13
C GLU A 65 11.21 -35.11 5.25
N THR A 66 11.18 -36.43 5.06
CA THR A 66 10.77 -37.37 6.10
C THR A 66 11.98 -38.13 6.62
N HIS A 67 12.48 -37.70 7.77
CA HIS A 67 13.57 -38.38 8.46
C HIS A 67 13.04 -39.57 9.24
N TYR A 68 13.80 -40.67 9.23
CA TYR A 68 13.53 -41.83 10.07
C TYR A 68 14.54 -41.92 11.20
N ARG A 69 14.06 -42.06 12.43
CA ARG A 69 14.91 -42.31 13.60
C ARG A 69 14.46 -43.56 14.33
N TRP A 70 15.40 -44.28 14.92
CA TRP A 70 15.10 -45.34 15.87
C TRP A 70 14.93 -44.71 17.25
N VAL A 71 13.80 -44.96 17.90
CA VAL A 71 13.53 -44.54 19.27
C VAL A 71 13.39 -45.79 20.13
N ASN A 72 14.15 -45.82 21.22
CA ASN A 72 14.07 -46.87 22.21
C ASN A 72 13.03 -46.48 23.26
N TYR A 73 11.96 -47.26 23.35
CA TYR A 73 10.92 -47.13 24.36
C TYR A 73 11.21 -48.12 25.48
N GLU A 74 11.43 -47.62 26.70
CA GLU A 74 11.56 -48.46 27.89
C GLU A 74 10.19 -48.56 28.57
N HIS A 75 9.64 -49.77 28.59
CA HIS A 75 8.37 -50.06 29.24
C HIS A 75 8.56 -50.20 30.76
N SER A 76 7.47 -50.03 31.52
CA SER A 76 7.47 -50.14 32.99
C SER A 76 7.83 -51.53 33.53
N ASP A 77 8.00 -52.53 32.67
CA ASP A 77 8.48 -53.87 32.98
C ASP A 77 10.00 -54.06 32.71
N GLY A 78 10.71 -52.97 32.37
CA GLY A 78 12.16 -52.97 32.11
C GLY A 78 12.56 -53.50 30.73
N LYS A 79 11.59 -53.71 29.82
CA LYS A 79 11.89 -54.09 28.42
C LYS A 79 12.09 -52.86 27.54
N THR A 80 13.14 -52.88 26.74
CA THR A 80 13.38 -51.88 25.69
C THR A 80 12.84 -52.38 24.34
N GLU A 81 11.95 -51.61 23.71
CA GLU A 81 11.51 -51.82 22.33
C GLU A 81 12.10 -50.72 21.42
N SER A 82 12.81 -51.10 20.36
CA SER A 82 13.30 -50.15 19.35
C SER A 82 12.27 -49.99 18.24
N ARG A 83 11.58 -48.84 18.20
CA ARG A 83 10.61 -48.51 17.15
C ARG A 83 11.21 -47.55 16.13
N ARG A 84 10.99 -47.82 14.83
CA ARG A 84 11.29 -46.86 13.76
C ARG A 84 10.18 -45.82 13.70
N GLU A 85 10.52 -44.59 14.05
CA GLU A 85 9.65 -43.43 13.90
C GLU A 85 10.00 -42.64 12.64
N HIS A 86 9.03 -41.86 12.16
CA HIS A 86 9.24 -40.88 11.11
C HIS A 86 8.86 -39.49 11.62
N HIS A 87 9.64 -38.49 11.25
CA HIS A 87 9.35 -37.08 11.49
C HIS A 87 9.46 -36.33 10.16
N THR A 88 8.44 -35.55 9.83
CA THR A 88 8.45 -34.72 8.62
C THR A 88 8.88 -33.31 8.98
N GLU A 89 9.99 -32.86 8.42
CA GLU A 89 10.55 -31.53 8.58
C GLU A 89 10.31 -30.71 7.32
N THR A 90 10.05 -29.40 7.46
CA THR A 90 9.86 -28.50 6.32
C THR A 90 11.11 -27.63 6.17
N ILE A 91 11.90 -27.93 5.15
CA ILE A 91 13.15 -27.24 4.84
C ILE A 91 12.83 -26.07 3.91
N THR A 92 13.50 -24.93 4.12
CA THR A 92 13.38 -23.76 3.25
C THR A 92 14.51 -23.78 2.24
N ASP A 93 14.16 -23.79 0.96
CA ASP A 93 15.09 -23.88 -0.17
C ASP A 93 15.66 -22.52 -0.57
N PHE A 94 14.78 -21.52 -0.56
CA PHE A 94 15.08 -20.11 -0.81
C PHE A 94 14.00 -19.25 -0.16
N ASP A 95 14.38 -18.07 0.30
CA ASP A 95 13.48 -17.12 0.97
C ASP A 95 14.05 -15.72 0.81
N PHE A 96 13.48 -14.94 -0.11
CA PHE A 96 14.01 -13.62 -0.43
C PHE A 96 12.93 -12.62 -0.85
N TYR A 97 13.30 -11.35 -0.76
CA TYR A 97 12.45 -10.21 -1.02
C TYR A 97 13.02 -9.39 -2.19
N ILE A 98 12.15 -8.76 -2.99
CA ILE A 98 12.51 -7.77 -4.01
C ILE A 98 11.68 -6.51 -3.76
N ASP A 99 12.33 -5.34 -3.65
CA ASP A 99 11.63 -4.07 -3.48
C ASP A 99 11.08 -3.55 -4.82
N ILE A 100 9.77 -3.35 -4.89
CA ILE A 100 9.08 -2.71 -6.04
C ILE A 100 8.63 -1.28 -5.73
N GLY A 101 8.70 -0.86 -4.47
CA GLY A 101 8.39 0.50 -4.03
C GLY A 101 9.36 1.56 -4.57
N GLN A 102 10.56 1.16 -4.98
CA GLN A 102 11.55 2.02 -5.66
C GLN A 102 11.03 2.71 -6.94
N HIS A 103 9.94 2.22 -7.54
CA HIS A 103 9.32 2.80 -8.73
C HIS A 103 8.14 3.74 -8.42
N ILE A 104 7.88 4.00 -7.14
CA ILE A 104 6.85 4.94 -6.68
C ILE A 104 7.47 6.35 -6.62
N ASP A 105 6.90 7.29 -7.37
CA ASP A 105 7.14 8.72 -7.14
C ASP A 105 6.24 9.22 -6.00
N PRO A 106 6.80 9.64 -4.83
CA PRO A 106 6.00 10.14 -3.72
C PRO A 106 5.30 11.48 -4.01
N ALA A 107 5.82 12.28 -4.94
CA ALA A 107 5.21 13.55 -5.32
C ALA A 107 3.90 13.36 -6.11
N LEU A 108 3.68 12.17 -6.68
CA LEU A 108 2.48 11.82 -7.45
C LEU A 108 1.42 11.07 -6.64
N VAL A 109 1.51 11.07 -5.30
CA VAL A 109 0.53 10.43 -4.41
C VAL A 109 -0.89 10.97 -4.65
N VAL A 110 -1.83 10.06 -4.87
CA VAL A 110 -3.23 10.38 -5.12
C VAL A 110 -4.05 10.19 -3.85
N HIS A 111 -4.54 11.29 -3.29
CA HIS A 111 -5.44 11.23 -2.13
C HIS A 111 -6.85 10.83 -2.54
N TRP A 112 -7.42 9.86 -1.83
CA TRP A 112 -8.73 9.28 -2.13
C TRP A 112 -9.58 9.13 -0.88
N SER A 113 -10.90 9.11 -1.07
CA SER A 113 -11.87 8.89 0.02
C SER A 113 -12.88 7.81 -0.35
N VAL A 114 -13.28 6.98 0.62
CA VAL A 114 -14.29 5.93 0.45
C VAL A 114 -15.65 6.57 0.12
N ALA A 115 -16.26 6.14 -0.99
CA ALA A 115 -17.55 6.65 -1.45
C ALA A 115 -18.62 6.55 -0.35
N ASP A 116 -19.51 7.53 -0.24
CA ASP A 116 -20.50 7.57 0.84
C ASP A 116 -21.43 6.35 0.86
N ALA A 117 -21.73 5.78 -0.31
CA ALA A 117 -22.50 4.55 -0.45
C ALA A 117 -21.73 3.28 -0.04
N ASP A 118 -20.40 3.32 0.04
CA ASP A 118 -19.54 2.17 0.34
C ASP A 118 -19.34 2.01 1.87
N PRO A 119 -19.36 0.78 2.42
CA PRO A 119 -19.25 0.54 3.86
C PRO A 119 -17.90 0.98 4.46
N ALA A 120 -17.92 2.03 5.28
CA ALA A 120 -16.71 2.58 5.92
C ALA A 120 -16.92 2.83 7.41
N PHE A 121 -15.86 2.88 8.21
CA PHE A 121 -15.97 3.33 9.59
C PHE A 121 -16.01 4.87 9.60
N ARG A 122 -17.18 5.47 9.88
CA ARG A 122 -17.44 6.94 9.79
C ARG A 122 -17.68 7.58 11.16
N GLY A 123 -16.90 7.15 12.16
CA GLY A 123 -16.92 7.61 13.55
C GLY A 123 -17.54 6.61 14.54
N ALA A 124 -18.31 5.63 14.08
CA ALA A 124 -18.78 4.52 14.90
C ALA A 124 -17.78 3.34 14.95
N MET A 125 -18.02 2.38 15.85
CA MET A 125 -17.33 1.08 15.87
C MET A 125 -18.00 0.03 14.96
N VAL A 126 -18.87 0.47 14.06
CA VAL A 126 -19.48 -0.27 12.96
C VAL A 126 -19.11 0.39 11.64
N ARG A 127 -19.18 -0.36 10.54
CA ARG A 127 -19.22 0.25 9.22
C ARG A 127 -20.60 0.86 8.97
N GLU A 128 -20.58 2.00 8.31
CA GLU A 128 -21.73 2.83 7.99
C GLU A 128 -21.68 3.24 6.53
N VAL A 129 -22.85 3.33 5.91
CA VAL A 129 -23.05 3.91 4.59
C VAL A 129 -23.97 5.11 4.73
N GLN A 130 -23.76 6.11 3.89
CA GLN A 130 -24.52 7.35 3.88
C GLN A 130 -25.32 7.43 2.58
N GLY A 131 -26.64 7.56 2.71
CA GLY A 131 -27.53 7.68 1.55
C GLY A 131 -27.38 9.04 0.86
N ARG A 132 -27.85 9.16 -0.38
CA ARG A 132 -27.86 10.43 -1.14
C ARG A 132 -28.61 11.57 -0.44
N SER A 133 -29.49 11.26 0.50
CA SER A 133 -30.20 12.23 1.38
C SER A 133 -29.41 12.63 2.62
N GLY A 134 -28.14 12.24 2.75
CA GLY A 134 -27.26 12.57 3.87
C GLY A 134 -27.42 11.69 5.11
N GLY A 135 -28.45 10.84 5.20
CA GLY A 135 -28.66 9.94 6.33
C GLY A 135 -27.62 8.82 6.43
N LYS A 136 -26.94 8.70 7.58
CA LYS A 136 -26.06 7.56 7.92
C LYS A 136 -26.92 6.35 8.33
N ARG A 137 -26.58 5.14 7.86
CA ARG A 137 -27.09 3.86 8.36
C ARG A 137 -25.96 2.86 8.59
N VAL A 138 -26.16 1.90 9.47
CA VAL A 138 -25.25 0.76 9.63
C VAL A 138 -25.30 -0.10 8.36
N SER A 139 -24.14 -0.59 7.91
CA SER A 139 -24.07 -1.53 6.79
C SER A 139 -24.46 -2.95 7.20
N THR A 140 -25.09 -3.69 6.28
CA THR A 140 -25.45 -5.09 6.49
C THR A 140 -24.23 -6.00 6.40
N SER A 141 -24.31 -7.21 6.97
CA SER A 141 -23.23 -8.19 6.87
C SER A 141 -22.92 -8.61 5.42
N GLN A 142 -23.93 -8.59 4.53
CA GLN A 142 -23.74 -8.92 3.12
C GLN A 142 -23.00 -7.80 2.38
N GLU A 143 -23.40 -6.54 2.58
CA GLU A 143 -22.69 -5.37 2.01
C GLU A 143 -21.22 -5.32 2.47
N ASN A 144 -20.97 -5.61 3.75
CA ASN A 144 -19.61 -5.66 4.30
C ASN A 144 -18.76 -6.74 3.63
N LYS A 145 -19.33 -7.94 3.40
CA LYS A 145 -18.64 -9.05 2.73
C LYS A 145 -18.36 -8.73 1.26
N THR A 146 -19.35 -8.23 0.52
CA THR A 146 -19.16 -7.89 -0.91
C THR A 146 -18.17 -6.75 -1.10
N TYR A 147 -18.11 -5.80 -0.15
CA TYR A 147 -17.10 -4.73 -0.15
C TYR A 147 -15.69 -5.27 0.14
N GLU A 148 -15.54 -6.21 1.09
CA GLU A 148 -14.25 -6.85 1.37
C GLU A 148 -13.75 -7.69 0.19
N GLU A 149 -14.64 -8.44 -0.47
CA GLU A 149 -14.35 -9.17 -1.70
C GLU A 149 -13.95 -8.22 -2.84
N TRP A 150 -14.62 -7.08 -3.00
CA TRP A 150 -14.24 -6.04 -3.96
C TRP A 150 -12.86 -5.46 -3.69
N VAL A 151 -12.57 -5.05 -2.46
CA VAL A 151 -11.26 -4.49 -2.06
C VAL A 151 -10.13 -5.51 -2.26
N ALA A 152 -10.40 -6.80 -2.03
CA ALA A 152 -9.45 -7.88 -2.33
C ALA A 152 -9.17 -7.99 -3.84
N VAL A 153 -10.22 -7.94 -4.69
CA VAL A 153 -10.09 -7.94 -6.15
C VAL A 153 -9.36 -6.69 -6.66
N GLN A 154 -9.64 -5.51 -6.08
CA GLN A 154 -8.95 -4.27 -6.45
C GLN A 154 -7.45 -4.39 -6.21
N ARG A 155 -7.03 -4.79 -5.00
CA ARG A 155 -5.61 -4.97 -4.65
C ARG A 155 -4.93 -6.05 -5.48
N ALA A 156 -5.62 -7.16 -5.74
CA ALA A 156 -5.10 -8.24 -6.58
C ALA A 156 -4.86 -7.79 -8.03
N ARG A 157 -5.73 -6.94 -8.58
CA ARG A 157 -5.66 -6.49 -9.99
C ARG A 157 -5.00 -5.13 -10.19
N GLY A 158 -4.58 -4.45 -9.11
CA GLY A 158 -4.05 -3.08 -9.16
C GLY A 158 -5.07 -2.02 -9.55
N ILE A 159 -6.37 -2.28 -9.34
CA ILE A 159 -7.43 -1.30 -9.62
C ILE A 159 -7.37 -0.20 -8.56
N ALA A 160 -7.48 1.05 -8.99
CA ALA A 160 -7.40 2.20 -8.10
C ALA A 160 -8.53 2.18 -7.03
N PRO A 161 -8.25 2.61 -5.78
CA PRO A 161 -9.15 2.42 -4.64
C PRO A 161 -10.47 3.21 -4.72
N TRP A 162 -10.54 4.29 -5.51
CA TRP A 162 -11.75 5.10 -5.72
C TRP A 162 -12.74 4.54 -6.76
N VAL A 163 -12.42 3.42 -7.40
CA VAL A 163 -13.33 2.71 -8.32
C VAL A 163 -14.27 1.84 -7.49
N SER A 164 -15.58 2.13 -7.51
CA SER A 164 -16.56 1.31 -6.79
C SER A 164 -16.96 0.06 -7.60
N LEU A 165 -17.49 -0.96 -6.91
CA LEU A 165 -17.81 -2.29 -7.45
C LEU A 165 -18.67 -2.29 -8.75
N GLY A 166 -19.50 -1.28 -8.95
CA GLY A 166 -20.36 -1.14 -10.16
C GLY A 166 -19.73 -0.40 -11.35
N GLU A 167 -18.52 0.15 -11.19
CA GLU A 167 -17.88 1.05 -12.18
C GLU A 167 -16.69 0.40 -12.91
N ALA A 168 -16.42 -0.87 -12.63
CA ALA A 168 -15.24 -1.61 -13.09
C ALA A 168 -15.32 -2.07 -14.56
N THR A 169 -15.67 -1.18 -15.49
CA THR A 169 -15.50 -1.42 -16.93
C THR A 169 -14.04 -1.19 -17.33
N SER A 170 -13.52 -2.04 -18.22
CA SER A 170 -12.08 -2.12 -18.54
C SER A 170 -11.47 -0.83 -19.09
N GLU A 171 -12.30 0.03 -19.70
CA GLU A 171 -11.91 1.28 -20.34
C GLU A 171 -11.90 2.47 -19.36
N MET A 172 -12.74 2.47 -18.32
CA MET A 172 -12.80 3.58 -17.35
C MET A 172 -11.72 3.48 -16.26
N ALA A 173 -11.25 2.28 -15.93
CA ALA A 173 -10.18 2.08 -14.96
C ALA A 173 -8.80 2.62 -15.42
N GLN A 174 -8.66 3.02 -16.68
CA GLN A 174 -7.41 3.53 -17.28
C GLN A 174 -7.39 5.06 -17.45
N ALA A 175 -8.52 5.75 -17.24
CA ALA A 175 -8.62 7.21 -17.22
C ALA A 175 -8.54 7.70 -15.75
N VAL A 176 -7.33 7.65 -15.20
CA VAL A 176 -7.10 7.48 -13.75
C VAL A 176 -7.31 8.75 -12.90
N ASP A 177 -7.10 9.96 -13.45
CA ASP A 177 -6.78 11.14 -12.63
C ASP A 177 -7.67 12.39 -12.82
N ASP A 178 -8.98 12.24 -12.99
CA ASP A 178 -9.91 13.36 -12.81
C ASP A 178 -10.04 13.67 -11.30
N PRO A 179 -9.57 14.83 -10.78
CA PRO A 179 -9.62 15.14 -9.35
C PRO A 179 -11.02 15.08 -8.74
N ARG A 180 -12.07 15.24 -9.57
CA ARG A 180 -13.48 15.16 -9.16
C ARG A 180 -13.95 13.74 -8.87
N ARG A 181 -13.19 12.71 -9.27
CA ARG A 181 -13.52 11.28 -9.08
C ARG A 181 -12.76 10.63 -7.93
N LEU A 182 -11.67 11.23 -7.47
CA LEU A 182 -10.79 10.69 -6.42
C LEU A 182 -11.43 10.83 -5.02
N LEU A 183 -12.14 11.93 -4.80
CA LEU A 183 -12.84 12.25 -3.56
C LEU A 183 -14.32 11.88 -3.66
N ARG A 184 -14.63 10.60 -3.45
CA ARG A 184 -16.00 10.04 -3.54
C ARG A 184 -16.89 10.29 -2.30
N SER A 185 -16.33 10.76 -1.19
CA SER A 185 -17.11 11.10 0.00
C SER A 185 -17.59 12.55 -0.07
N SER A 186 -18.77 12.85 0.50
CA SER A 186 -19.27 14.22 0.65
C SER A 186 -18.40 15.11 1.54
N LYS A 187 -17.46 14.52 2.32
CA LYS A 187 -16.55 15.24 3.21
C LYS A 187 -15.09 15.16 2.75
N SER A 188 -14.39 16.29 2.85
CA SER A 188 -12.94 16.39 2.62
C SER A 188 -12.13 15.77 3.77
N LEU A 189 -10.83 15.52 3.57
CA LEU A 189 -9.95 15.06 4.66
C LEU A 189 -9.93 16.04 5.83
N ARG A 190 -9.89 17.35 5.56
CA ARG A 190 -9.91 18.40 6.59
C ARG A 190 -11.17 18.27 7.45
N GLN A 191 -12.35 18.08 6.84
CA GLN A 191 -13.62 17.90 7.55
C GLN A 191 -13.71 16.57 8.32
N TRP A 192 -13.13 15.49 7.78
CA TRP A 192 -13.02 14.22 8.52
C TRP A 192 -12.06 14.31 9.72
N ALA A 193 -11.00 15.10 9.60
CA ALA A 193 -10.08 15.42 10.70
C ALA A 193 -10.77 16.28 11.77
N ASP A 194 -11.59 17.27 11.39
CA ASP A 194 -12.42 18.03 12.33
C ASP A 194 -13.43 17.14 13.06
N GLU A 195 -14.24 16.33 12.36
CA GLU A 195 -15.20 15.40 12.98
C GLU A 195 -14.52 14.39 13.92
N TYR A 196 -13.27 14.03 13.66
CA TYR A 196 -12.46 13.21 14.56
C TYR A 196 -12.03 14.00 15.80
N CYS A 197 -11.49 15.21 15.64
CA CYS A 197 -11.00 16.04 16.74
C CYS A 197 -12.14 16.48 17.67
N GLU A 198 -13.27 16.92 17.11
CA GLU A 198 -14.51 17.26 17.82
C GLU A 198 -15.13 16.06 18.59
N SER A 199 -14.79 14.82 18.20
CA SER A 199 -15.42 13.64 18.81
C SER A 199 -14.99 13.45 20.28
N PRO A 200 -15.93 13.37 21.24
CA PRO A 200 -15.65 13.21 22.68
C PRO A 200 -15.31 11.76 23.07
N LYS A 201 -14.88 10.93 22.11
CA LYS A 201 -14.70 9.49 22.26
C LYS A 201 -13.32 9.16 22.81
N LEU A 202 -13.28 8.48 23.96
CA LEU A 202 -12.04 8.16 24.68
C LEU A 202 -11.18 7.11 23.96
N LEU A 203 -11.77 6.27 23.10
CA LEU A 203 -11.07 5.26 22.31
C LEU A 203 -11.30 5.51 20.81
N LYS A 204 -11.21 6.79 20.38
CA LYS A 204 -11.22 7.19 18.98
C LYS A 204 -9.95 6.75 18.24
N GLU A 205 -10.08 6.38 16.97
CA GLU A 205 -8.98 5.95 16.12
C GLU A 205 -9.18 6.45 14.69
N PHE A 206 -8.27 7.29 14.19
CA PHE A 206 -8.23 7.68 12.79
C PHE A 206 -7.21 6.79 12.07
N VAL A 207 -7.63 6.13 11.00
CA VAL A 207 -6.79 5.24 10.18
C VAL A 207 -6.72 5.81 8.78
N TYR A 208 -5.54 6.32 8.43
CA TYR A 208 -5.20 6.69 7.06
C TYR A 208 -4.49 5.51 6.39
N GLU A 209 -4.96 5.12 5.21
CA GLU A 209 -4.50 3.92 4.52
C GLU A 209 -3.65 4.26 3.29
N LYS A 210 -2.49 3.62 3.16
CA LYS A 210 -1.56 3.75 2.03
C LYS A 210 -1.70 2.52 1.12
N VAL A 211 -2.13 2.73 -0.13
CA VAL A 211 -2.55 1.65 -1.05
C VAL A 211 -1.79 1.73 -2.38
N LEU A 212 -1.31 0.58 -2.88
CA LEU A 212 -0.69 0.48 -4.20
C LEU A 212 -1.74 0.26 -5.29
N TYR A 213 -1.53 0.82 -6.46
CA TYR A 213 -2.31 0.50 -7.64
C TYR A 213 -1.50 0.61 -8.94
N GLY A 214 -2.11 0.20 -10.05
CA GLY A 214 -1.54 0.22 -11.39
C GLY A 214 -1.06 -1.14 -11.88
N TRP A 215 -0.48 -2.00 -11.03
CA TRP A 215 0.01 -3.33 -11.44
C TRP A 215 -0.97 -4.44 -11.14
N ASN A 216 -1.18 -5.36 -12.10
CA ASN A 216 -1.92 -6.59 -11.85
C ASN A 216 -1.07 -7.58 -11.03
N ILE A 217 -1.17 -7.47 -9.70
CA ILE A 217 -0.43 -8.27 -8.72
C ILE A 217 -0.75 -9.77 -8.85
N GLU A 218 -1.99 -10.13 -9.21
CA GLU A 218 -2.41 -11.51 -9.41
C GLU A 218 -1.67 -12.15 -10.59
N GLU A 219 -1.61 -11.46 -11.74
CA GLU A 219 -0.89 -11.92 -12.92
C GLU A 219 0.62 -11.86 -12.75
N LEU A 220 1.16 -10.86 -12.06
CA LEU A 220 2.59 -10.80 -11.72
C LEU A 220 3.00 -12.01 -10.86
N ASN A 221 2.24 -12.32 -9.82
CA ASN A 221 2.46 -13.50 -8.98
C ASN A 221 2.34 -14.81 -9.79
N LYS A 222 1.41 -14.91 -10.75
CA LYS A 222 1.32 -16.07 -11.66
C LYS A 222 2.56 -16.16 -12.57
N ALA A 223 3.01 -15.06 -13.16
CA ALA A 223 4.18 -15.02 -14.04
C ALA A 223 5.47 -15.44 -13.32
N ILE A 224 5.71 -14.91 -12.11
CA ILE A 224 6.82 -15.31 -11.24
C ILE A 224 6.73 -16.80 -10.91
N ARG A 225 5.57 -17.29 -10.42
CA ARG A 225 5.38 -18.71 -10.07
C ARG A 225 5.60 -19.64 -11.26
N ASN A 226 5.14 -19.27 -12.43
CA ASN A 226 5.31 -20.07 -13.64
C ASN A 226 6.78 -20.11 -14.09
N THR A 227 7.51 -18.99 -13.98
CA THR A 227 8.95 -18.96 -14.25
C THR A 227 9.75 -19.79 -13.25
N ILE A 228 9.44 -19.72 -11.96
CA ILE A 228 10.14 -20.56 -10.96
C ILE A 228 9.90 -22.05 -11.25
N ARG A 229 8.72 -22.43 -11.76
CA ARG A 229 8.39 -23.80 -12.18
C ARG A 229 9.00 -24.26 -13.51
N THR A 230 9.63 -23.39 -14.30
CA THR A 230 10.45 -23.85 -15.46
C THR A 230 11.88 -24.19 -15.05
N SER A 231 12.30 -23.80 -13.85
CA SER A 231 13.51 -24.32 -13.20
C SER A 231 13.27 -25.75 -12.67
N PRO A 232 14.31 -26.54 -12.32
CA PRO A 232 14.15 -27.90 -11.78
C PRO A 232 13.52 -27.96 -10.36
N TYR A 233 13.00 -26.85 -9.84
CA TYR A 233 12.41 -26.76 -8.51
C TYR A 233 11.02 -27.41 -8.42
N SER A 234 10.88 -28.45 -7.59
CA SER A 234 9.64 -29.23 -7.41
C SER A 234 8.95 -29.04 -6.05
N GLY A 235 9.45 -28.15 -5.19
CA GLY A 235 8.89 -27.93 -3.85
C GLY A 235 7.64 -27.05 -3.82
N LYS A 236 7.11 -26.81 -2.62
CA LYS A 236 6.01 -25.87 -2.39
C LYS A 236 6.51 -24.44 -2.57
N LEU A 237 5.93 -23.74 -3.53
CA LEU A 237 6.24 -22.36 -3.86
C LEU A 237 5.16 -21.40 -3.34
N THR A 238 5.58 -20.40 -2.57
CA THR A 238 4.78 -19.24 -2.19
C THR A 238 5.40 -17.99 -2.82
N VAL A 239 4.55 -17.18 -3.46
CA VAL A 239 4.93 -15.83 -3.94
C VAL A 239 3.81 -14.88 -3.54
N SER A 240 4.15 -13.81 -2.85
CA SER A 240 3.22 -12.82 -2.30
C SER A 240 3.80 -11.42 -2.43
N ILE A 241 2.96 -10.39 -2.29
CA ILE A 241 3.45 -9.02 -2.05
C ILE A 241 3.13 -8.69 -0.60
N GLU A 242 4.18 -8.38 0.15
CA GLU A 242 4.11 -7.88 1.51
C GLU A 242 4.15 -6.35 1.48
N THR A 243 3.50 -5.71 2.45
CA THR A 243 3.40 -4.24 2.51
C THR A 243 3.64 -3.77 3.92
N HIS A 244 4.67 -2.95 4.09
CA HIS A 244 5.12 -2.41 5.37
C HIS A 244 4.90 -0.89 5.42
N GLY A 245 4.47 -0.34 6.54
CA GLY A 245 4.15 1.09 6.69
C GLY A 245 2.82 1.50 6.06
N SER A 246 1.94 0.53 5.80
CA SER A 246 0.65 0.70 5.10
C SER A 246 -0.35 1.64 5.78
N LYS A 247 -0.23 1.91 7.08
CA LYS A 247 -1.22 2.70 7.84
C LYS A 247 -0.56 3.74 8.73
N VAL A 248 -1.26 4.87 8.86
CA VAL A 248 -1.01 5.88 9.90
C VAL A 248 -2.23 5.88 10.82
N ASN A 249 -2.02 5.54 12.10
CA ASN A 249 -3.08 5.37 13.09
C ASN A 249 -2.96 6.44 14.17
N ILE A 250 -3.94 7.34 14.26
CA ILE A 250 -3.98 8.39 15.27
C ILE A 250 -4.94 7.96 16.37
N ARG A 251 -4.48 8.05 17.62
CA ARG A 251 -5.23 7.66 18.82
C ARG A 251 -5.10 8.76 19.88
N PRO A 252 -6.07 8.92 20.79
CA PRO A 252 -6.00 9.94 21.84
C PRO A 252 -4.86 9.68 22.80
N ASP A 253 -4.26 10.77 23.30
CA ASP A 253 -3.44 10.72 24.50
C ASP A 253 -4.35 10.57 25.73
N ASN A 254 -4.62 9.33 26.09
CA ASN A 254 -5.09 9.03 27.43
C ASN A 254 -4.49 7.70 27.90
N THR A 255 -4.45 7.55 29.22
CA THR A 255 -3.84 6.39 29.88
C THR A 255 -4.47 5.09 29.39
N LEU A 256 -5.80 5.03 29.21
CA LEU A 256 -6.50 3.85 28.70
C LEU A 256 -6.05 3.47 27.28
N SER A 257 -5.96 4.44 26.36
CA SER A 257 -5.50 4.25 24.98
C SER A 257 -4.03 3.79 24.91
N ARG A 258 -3.15 4.43 25.70
CA ARG A 258 -1.71 4.09 25.79
C ARG A 258 -1.44 2.76 26.55
N ILE A 259 -2.34 2.33 27.42
CA ILE A 259 -2.31 1.02 28.08
C ILE A 259 -2.84 -0.07 27.14
N LEU A 260 -3.97 0.17 26.46
CA LEU A 260 -4.60 -0.77 25.52
C LEU A 260 -3.84 -0.95 24.20
N SER A 261 -2.89 -0.08 23.86
CA SER A 261 -2.02 -0.26 22.69
C SER A 261 -1.01 -1.40 22.88
N LYS A 262 -0.59 -1.69 24.13
CA LYS A 262 0.39 -2.73 24.45
C LYS A 262 -0.21 -4.14 24.33
N TRP A 263 0.45 -5.03 23.58
CA TRP A 263 -0.10 -6.37 23.30
C TRP A 263 -0.23 -7.25 24.56
N TRP A 264 0.77 -7.23 25.45
CA TRP A 264 0.76 -8.02 26.69
C TRP A 264 -0.36 -7.60 27.64
N VAL A 265 -0.74 -6.31 27.65
CA VAL A 265 -1.87 -5.80 28.43
C VAL A 265 -3.18 -6.43 27.95
N LYS A 266 -3.36 -6.62 26.64
CA LYS A 266 -4.55 -7.30 26.10
C LYS A 266 -4.60 -8.76 26.58
N GLY A 267 -3.46 -9.45 26.63
CA GLY A 267 -3.36 -10.80 27.20
C GLY A 267 -3.77 -10.83 28.68
N LEU A 268 -3.26 -9.90 29.48
CA LEU A 268 -3.62 -9.77 30.90
C LEU A 268 -5.10 -9.43 31.10
N LEU A 269 -5.67 -8.51 30.31
CA LEU A 269 -7.10 -8.15 30.36
C LEU A 269 -8.03 -9.29 29.93
N TRP A 270 -7.56 -10.20 29.08
CA TRP A 270 -8.26 -11.45 28.78
C TRP A 270 -8.22 -12.42 29.96
N ALA A 271 -7.04 -12.63 30.56
CA ALA A 271 -6.88 -13.50 31.73
C ALA A 271 -7.69 -13.02 32.95
N THR A 272 -7.84 -11.70 33.14
CA THR A 272 -8.68 -11.12 34.21
C THR A 272 -10.15 -10.94 33.84
N LEU A 273 -10.58 -11.36 32.65
CA LEU A 273 -11.95 -11.19 32.12
C LEU A 273 -12.47 -9.74 32.06
N ILE A 274 -11.57 -8.74 32.14
CA ILE A 274 -11.93 -7.31 32.01
C ILE A 274 -12.12 -6.91 30.55
N TYR A 275 -11.39 -7.54 29.62
CA TYR A 275 -11.46 -7.24 28.18
C TYR A 275 -12.88 -7.22 27.57
N PRO A 276 -13.80 -8.18 27.83
CA PRO A 276 -15.16 -8.11 27.30
C PRO A 276 -15.93 -6.84 27.73
N PHE A 277 -15.74 -6.34 28.95
CA PHE A 277 -16.36 -5.08 29.39
C PHE A 277 -15.81 -3.88 28.62
N ILE A 278 -14.49 -3.84 28.38
CA ILE A 278 -13.85 -2.81 27.56
C ILE A 278 -14.35 -2.89 26.10
N TRP A 279 -14.58 -4.10 25.57
CA TRP A 279 -15.15 -4.30 24.24
C TRP A 279 -16.60 -3.78 24.16
N VAL A 280 -17.45 -4.10 25.14
CA VAL A 280 -18.83 -3.57 25.23
C VAL A 280 -18.81 -2.04 25.34
N PHE A 281 -17.97 -1.47 26.21
CA PHE A 281 -17.79 -0.02 26.33
C PHE A 281 -17.34 0.60 25.01
N LYS A 282 -16.31 0.06 24.36
CA LYS A 282 -15.80 0.54 23.07
C LYS A 282 -16.90 0.48 21.99
N ARG A 283 -17.76 -0.54 21.99
CA ARG A 283 -18.77 -0.77 20.95
C ARG A 283 -20.06 0.05 21.15
N TYR A 284 -20.56 0.19 22.37
CA TYR A 284 -21.92 0.70 22.63
C TYR A 284 -21.97 2.03 23.41
N HIS A 285 -20.91 2.41 24.13
CA HIS A 285 -20.94 3.64 24.93
C HIS A 285 -20.72 4.89 24.06
N PRO A 286 -21.46 6.00 24.24
CA PRO A 286 -21.30 7.22 23.44
C PRO A 286 -19.88 7.81 23.50
N LEU A 287 -19.26 7.81 24.68
CA LEU A 287 -17.87 8.24 24.90
C LEU A 287 -16.84 7.11 24.66
N GLY A 288 -17.28 5.95 24.15
CA GLY A 288 -16.47 4.76 24.01
C GLY A 288 -15.54 4.81 22.79
N GLY A 289 -15.73 3.88 21.87
CA GLY A 289 -14.94 3.77 20.65
C GLY A 289 -15.52 4.55 19.48
N GLY A 290 -14.62 5.03 18.64
CA GLY A 290 -14.95 5.48 17.29
C GLY A 290 -13.82 5.14 16.36
N ARG A 291 -14.14 4.78 15.11
CA ARG A 291 -13.13 4.55 14.09
C ARG A 291 -13.47 5.37 12.85
N TRP A 292 -12.45 5.98 12.29
CA TRP A 292 -12.49 6.68 11.02
C TRP A 292 -11.53 5.95 10.09
N GLN A 293 -12.07 5.29 9.06
CA GLN A 293 -11.29 4.66 7.99
C GLN A 293 -12.05 4.97 6.70
N VAL A 294 -11.82 6.18 6.21
CA VAL A 294 -12.60 6.84 5.14
C VAL A 294 -11.70 7.49 4.08
N TYR A 295 -10.39 7.53 4.31
CA TYR A 295 -9.45 8.30 3.52
C TYR A 295 -8.08 7.62 3.46
N GLY A 296 -7.36 7.85 2.36
CA GLY A 296 -6.03 7.30 2.17
C GLY A 296 -5.20 8.00 1.10
N GLY A 297 -3.98 7.52 0.95
CA GLY A 297 -3.07 7.85 -0.14
C GLY A 297 -2.92 6.64 -1.04
N ALA A 298 -3.01 6.84 -2.35
CA ALA A 298 -2.80 5.82 -3.36
C ALA A 298 -1.52 6.12 -4.13
N TYR A 299 -0.70 5.10 -4.31
CA TYR A 299 0.60 5.18 -4.94
C TYR A 299 0.56 4.39 -6.25
N ALA A 300 0.86 5.05 -7.36
CA ALA A 300 0.83 4.43 -8.67
C ALA A 300 2.19 3.81 -8.99
N LEU A 301 2.21 2.53 -9.37
CA LEU A 301 3.40 1.96 -10.04
C LEU A 301 3.41 2.25 -11.55
N LYS A 302 2.24 2.56 -12.13
CA LYS A 302 2.09 3.06 -13.49
C LYS A 302 0.89 4.00 -13.59
N ARG A 303 1.03 5.10 -14.34
CA ARG A 303 0.01 6.16 -14.49
C ARG A 303 0.16 6.86 -15.84
N TRP A 304 -0.96 7.32 -16.41
CA TRP A 304 -0.97 8.23 -17.55
C TRP A 304 -1.02 9.67 -17.02
N VAL A 305 0.03 10.45 -17.29
CA VAL A 305 0.08 11.88 -16.97
C VAL A 305 -0.36 12.66 -18.20
N PRO A 306 -1.41 13.49 -18.16
CA PRO A 306 -1.77 14.34 -19.30
C PRO A 306 -0.58 15.21 -19.72
N HIS A 307 -0.24 15.24 -21.01
CA HIS A 307 0.82 16.13 -21.49
C HIS A 307 0.23 17.54 -21.66
N ASP A 308 0.72 18.49 -20.88
CA ASP A 308 0.35 19.91 -21.01
C ASP A 308 0.92 20.48 -22.31
N ASN A 309 0.21 20.25 -23.41
CA ASN A 309 0.57 20.73 -24.74
C ASN A 309 0.33 22.25 -24.92
N ASN A 310 0.45 23.00 -23.82
CA ASN A 310 0.21 24.44 -23.71
C ASN A 310 1.53 25.20 -23.56
N GLY A 311 2.53 24.80 -24.36
CA GLY A 311 3.65 25.65 -24.75
C GLY A 311 3.19 26.80 -25.65
N ASN A 312 2.19 27.58 -25.23
CA ASN A 312 1.77 28.80 -25.91
C ASN A 312 2.80 29.90 -25.64
N GLY A 313 3.97 29.73 -26.24
CA GLY A 313 5.02 30.74 -26.27
C GLY A 313 4.47 31.99 -26.93
N ASN A 314 4.23 33.03 -26.13
CA ASN A 314 3.85 34.35 -26.59
C ASN A 314 5.07 35.04 -27.22
N GLY A 315 5.54 34.46 -28.34
CA GLY A 315 6.64 34.97 -29.13
C GLY A 315 6.18 36.19 -29.92
N ASN A 316 6.39 37.38 -29.34
CA ASN A 316 6.45 38.60 -30.15
C ASN A 316 7.46 38.37 -31.28
N GLY A 317 7.07 38.72 -32.50
CA GLY A 317 7.87 38.40 -33.67
C GLY A 317 9.22 39.10 -33.67
N ASP A 318 10.27 38.34 -33.92
CA ASP A 318 11.53 38.87 -34.46
C ASP A 318 12.10 37.87 -35.48
N ASN A 319 12.60 38.38 -36.61
CA ASN A 319 13.01 37.55 -37.75
C ASN A 319 14.50 37.16 -37.64
N GLY A 320 14.78 35.90 -37.32
CA GLY A 320 16.13 35.30 -37.37
C GLY A 320 16.30 34.34 -38.56
N PRO A 321 17.50 34.20 -39.16
CA PRO A 321 17.65 33.56 -40.47
C PRO A 321 17.63 32.02 -40.42
N GLN A 322 16.95 31.39 -41.38
CA GLN A 322 17.04 29.95 -41.64
C GLN A 322 18.43 29.54 -42.17
N PRO A 323 19.03 28.45 -41.67
CA PRO A 323 20.09 27.73 -42.37
C PRO A 323 19.49 26.75 -43.43
N PRO A 324 20.16 26.53 -44.58
CA PRO A 324 19.62 25.73 -45.68
C PRO A 324 20.04 24.25 -45.64
N GLY A 325 19.14 23.34 -46.03
CA GLY A 325 19.48 21.95 -46.40
C GLY A 325 18.47 20.88 -45.99
N GLY A 326 17.62 20.43 -46.93
CA GLY A 326 16.98 19.10 -46.91
C GLY A 326 17.84 18.08 -47.68
N PRO A 327 17.79 16.77 -47.35
CA PRO A 327 16.80 15.85 -47.98
C PRO A 327 16.27 14.75 -47.00
N ASP A 328 15.33 13.85 -47.31
CA ASP A 328 14.40 13.69 -48.46
C ASP A 328 13.11 12.94 -47.99
N PRO A 329 11.95 13.07 -48.67
CA PRO A 329 10.67 12.62 -48.14
C PRO A 329 10.25 11.22 -48.59
N ASP A 330 11.01 10.16 -48.23
CA ASP A 330 10.62 8.77 -48.58
C ASP A 330 10.93 7.69 -47.51
N ALA A 331 11.13 8.10 -46.26
CA ALA A 331 11.19 7.17 -45.13
C ALA A 331 9.77 6.79 -44.65
N LYS A 332 9.24 5.67 -45.16
CA LYS A 332 7.97 5.09 -44.68
C LYS A 332 8.08 4.66 -43.22
N ALA A 333 7.74 5.57 -42.30
CA ALA A 333 7.52 5.25 -40.90
C ALA A 333 6.45 4.15 -40.78
N LYS A 334 6.78 3.06 -40.06
CA LYS A 334 5.80 2.04 -39.69
C LYS A 334 4.73 2.70 -38.81
N PRO A 335 3.44 2.33 -38.93
CA PRO A 335 2.42 2.87 -38.04
C PRO A 335 2.70 2.41 -36.61
N ASP A 336 3.02 3.36 -35.74
CA ASP A 336 3.12 3.11 -34.32
C ASP A 336 1.72 2.91 -33.72
N TYR A 337 1.55 1.86 -32.92
CA TYR A 337 0.25 1.47 -32.36
C TYR A 337 -0.03 2.21 -31.05
N THR A 338 0.15 3.53 -31.02
CA THR A 338 -0.33 4.41 -29.95
C THR A 338 -1.83 4.68 -30.13
N GLN A 339 -2.66 3.63 -30.09
CA GLN A 339 -4.11 3.76 -30.28
C GLN A 339 -4.84 4.06 -28.97
N SER A 340 -4.63 5.27 -28.45
CA SER A 340 -5.63 5.98 -27.65
C SER A 340 -5.40 7.48 -27.77
N GLY A 341 -6.36 8.21 -28.33
CA GLY A 341 -6.20 9.57 -28.88
C GLY A 341 -6.13 10.70 -27.85
N VAL A 342 -5.42 10.50 -26.74
CA VAL A 342 -5.16 11.55 -25.73
C VAL A 342 -3.65 11.54 -25.46
N GLY A 343 -2.98 12.64 -25.82
CA GLY A 343 -1.54 12.80 -25.61
C GLY A 343 -1.20 12.87 -24.12
N GLY A 344 -0.92 11.73 -23.51
CA GLY A 344 -0.44 11.61 -22.14
C GLY A 344 0.94 10.96 -22.13
N LEU A 345 1.85 11.50 -21.34
CA LEU A 345 3.13 10.87 -21.03
C LEU A 345 2.87 9.70 -20.07
N PHE A 346 3.44 8.53 -20.37
CA PHE A 346 3.39 7.40 -19.46
C PHE A 346 4.44 7.58 -18.35
N SER A 347 4.03 7.44 -17.08
CA SER A 347 4.92 7.55 -15.92
C SER A 347 4.84 6.29 -15.06
N GLY A 348 5.98 5.88 -14.50
CA GLY A 348 6.17 4.62 -13.79
C GLY A 348 6.64 3.47 -14.68
N VAL A 349 6.71 2.27 -14.12
CA VAL A 349 7.21 1.05 -14.79
C VAL A 349 6.04 0.10 -15.06
N ARG A 350 6.01 -0.61 -16.19
CA ARG A 350 4.98 -1.65 -16.45
C ARG A 350 5.35 -2.97 -15.77
N GLU A 351 4.36 -3.70 -15.24
CA GLU A 351 4.59 -4.96 -14.53
C GLU A 351 5.31 -6.01 -15.40
N GLY A 352 4.99 -6.10 -16.70
CA GLY A 352 5.67 -7.01 -17.63
C GLY A 352 7.08 -6.56 -18.00
N GLU A 353 7.36 -5.26 -17.96
CA GLU A 353 8.67 -4.68 -18.25
C GLU A 353 9.62 -4.86 -17.06
N TRP A 354 9.12 -4.57 -15.85
CA TRP A 354 9.78 -4.93 -14.60
C TRP A 354 10.07 -6.43 -14.55
N PHE A 355 9.06 -7.27 -14.84
CA PHE A 355 9.22 -8.72 -14.78
C PHE A 355 10.27 -9.24 -15.77
N ARG A 356 10.29 -8.73 -17.01
CA ARG A 356 11.32 -9.05 -18.02
C ARG A 356 12.74 -8.81 -17.50
N VAL A 357 12.96 -7.70 -16.79
CA VAL A 357 14.27 -7.34 -16.23
C VAL A 357 14.63 -8.21 -15.02
N TRP A 358 13.65 -8.50 -14.14
CA TRP A 358 13.87 -9.26 -12.91
C TRP A 358 13.86 -10.79 -13.07
N GLN A 359 13.33 -11.32 -14.18
CA GLN A 359 13.16 -12.76 -14.43
C GLN A 359 14.46 -13.56 -14.22
N GLY A 360 15.58 -13.05 -14.75
CA GLY A 360 16.90 -13.69 -14.64
C GLY A 360 17.43 -13.71 -13.19
N THR A 361 17.24 -12.62 -12.46
CA THR A 361 17.62 -12.50 -11.04
C THR A 361 16.80 -13.48 -10.19
N ILE A 362 15.48 -13.55 -10.39
CA ILE A 362 14.58 -14.47 -9.69
C ILE A 362 14.99 -15.93 -9.90
N LEU A 363 15.22 -16.33 -11.16
CA LEU A 363 15.67 -17.69 -11.48
C LEU A 363 17.00 -18.03 -10.82
N ARG A 364 17.97 -17.10 -10.83
CA ARG A 364 19.28 -17.29 -10.20
C ARG A 364 19.18 -17.41 -8.68
N ALA A 365 18.39 -16.54 -8.04
CA ALA A 365 18.14 -16.60 -6.60
C ALA A 365 17.55 -17.97 -6.19
N VAL A 366 16.58 -18.48 -6.95
CA VAL A 366 16.02 -19.83 -6.75
C VAL A 366 17.06 -20.93 -6.96
N MET A 367 17.79 -20.93 -8.08
CA MET A 367 18.76 -21.99 -8.40
C MET A 367 19.93 -22.05 -7.40
N ASN A 368 20.29 -20.92 -6.79
CA ASN A 368 21.35 -20.82 -5.80
C ASN A 368 20.87 -21.03 -4.35
N GLY A 369 19.58 -21.27 -4.10
CA GLY A 369 19.01 -21.39 -2.76
C GLY A 369 19.09 -20.09 -1.94
N TYR A 370 19.01 -18.93 -2.60
CA TYR A 370 19.25 -17.64 -1.97
C TYR A 370 18.23 -17.36 -0.85
N THR A 371 18.76 -17.09 0.34
CA THR A 371 17.99 -16.86 1.56
C THR A 371 18.49 -15.58 2.20
N SER A 372 17.66 -14.54 2.25
CA SER A 372 17.98 -13.26 2.90
C SER A 372 16.71 -12.50 3.30
N SER A 373 16.74 -11.90 4.49
CA SER A 373 15.73 -10.93 4.94
C SER A 373 15.93 -9.52 4.35
N GLU A 374 17.08 -9.24 3.73
CA GLU A 374 17.34 -7.95 3.08
C GLU A 374 16.77 -7.95 1.65
N PRO A 375 15.93 -6.96 1.29
CA PRO A 375 15.38 -6.86 -0.07
C PRO A 375 16.44 -6.64 -1.15
N LEU A 376 16.22 -7.27 -2.30
CA LEU A 376 16.95 -6.96 -3.53
C LEU A 376 16.40 -5.67 -4.14
N TYR A 377 17.27 -4.67 -4.31
CA TYR A 377 16.92 -3.38 -4.92
C TYR A 377 17.21 -3.31 -6.41
N ALA A 378 18.25 -4.00 -6.90
CA ALA A 378 18.65 -3.98 -8.30
C ALA A 378 18.63 -5.38 -8.93
N PRO A 379 18.25 -5.53 -10.21
CA PRO A 379 18.45 -6.77 -10.95
C PRO A 379 19.94 -7.02 -11.15
N ASP A 380 20.35 -8.29 -11.23
CA ASP A 380 21.76 -8.64 -11.43
C ASP A 380 22.20 -8.23 -12.85
N PRO A 381 23.23 -7.38 -13.01
CA PRO A 381 23.65 -6.85 -14.31
C PRO A 381 24.24 -7.91 -15.26
N SER A 382 24.52 -9.13 -14.77
CA SER A 382 25.09 -10.22 -15.57
C SER A 382 24.06 -11.08 -16.31
N ALA A 383 22.82 -10.60 -16.48
CA ALA A 383 21.90 -11.14 -17.47
C ALA A 383 22.46 -10.89 -18.89
N ALA A 384 23.27 -11.83 -19.42
CA ALA A 384 24.07 -11.67 -20.65
C ALA A 384 23.30 -11.26 -21.92
N GLY A 385 21.96 -11.29 -21.91
CA GLY A 385 21.11 -10.79 -23.00
C GLY A 385 20.82 -9.27 -22.96
N SER A 386 21.06 -8.57 -21.85
CA SER A 386 20.73 -7.13 -21.70
C SER A 386 21.59 -6.19 -22.56
N ARG A 387 22.64 -6.72 -23.19
CA ARG A 387 23.52 -6.02 -24.14
C ARG A 387 23.30 -6.46 -25.60
N LEU A 388 22.30 -7.30 -25.88
CA LEU A 388 21.96 -7.70 -27.24
C LEU A 388 21.01 -6.69 -27.86
N ASP A 389 21.26 -6.36 -29.13
CA ASP A 389 20.42 -5.45 -29.90
C ASP A 389 18.98 -5.97 -30.00
N GLY A 390 18.01 -5.08 -29.91
CA GLY A 390 16.58 -5.40 -29.80
C GLY A 390 16.07 -5.83 -28.41
N TYR A 391 16.92 -5.87 -27.37
CA TYR A 391 16.46 -6.16 -25.99
C TYR A 391 16.10 -4.89 -25.16
N LEU A 392 16.59 -3.73 -25.59
CA LEU A 392 16.25 -2.41 -25.03
C LEU A 392 14.84 -1.95 -25.46
N PRO A 393 14.13 -1.14 -24.67
CA PRO A 393 12.91 -0.46 -25.14
C PRO A 393 13.24 0.49 -26.31
N PRO A 394 12.30 0.74 -27.23
CA PRO A 394 12.51 1.68 -28.33
C PRO A 394 12.50 3.14 -27.81
N TYR A 395 13.70 3.62 -27.47
CA TYR A 395 14.09 5.01 -27.21
C TYR A 395 13.57 5.65 -25.91
N GLU A 396 14.50 6.30 -25.20
CA GLU A 396 14.24 7.30 -24.14
C GLU A 396 13.98 8.68 -24.77
#